data_AF-A0A1E7G4E1-F1
#
_entry.id   AF-A0A1E7G4E1-F1
#
_cell.length_a   1.000
_cell.length_b   1.000
_cell.length_c   1.000
_cell.angle_alpha   90.00
_cell.angle_beta   90.00
_cell.angle_gamma   90.00
#
_symmetry.space_group_name_H-M   'P 1'
#
loop_
_entity.id
_entity.type
_entity.pdbx_description
1 polymer ?
#
loop_
_entity_poly.entity_id
_entity_poly.type
_entity_poly.pdbx_seq_one_letter_code
_entity_poly.pdbx_strand_id
1 'polypeptide(L)'
;MLKEIKYISLEELKFNMLVTPRPDENNQFRMSVHTYGKGLKKFDDFYQFNILIALIIGEDSVVEGSAKEFMEKVGSTNNHFLVNQKISFTVENETDILNGEGELVLTDELRNELFEIVEPYFRELMQNIFSRNEFPTPPLPLRFWRYTNGAE
;
A
#
# COMPACT_ATOMS: atom_id res chain seq x y z
N MET A 1 -9.75 5.53 -17.84
CA MET A 1 -10.24 4.31 -17.16
C MET A 1 -10.91 4.68 -15.85
N LEU A 2 -10.16 5.18 -14.85
CA LEU A 2 -10.76 5.85 -13.69
C LEU A 2 -11.49 7.13 -14.14
N LYS A 3 -12.74 7.29 -13.70
CA LYS A 3 -13.54 8.50 -13.96
C LYS A 3 -13.45 9.49 -12.82
N GLU A 4 -13.71 9.02 -11.59
CA GLU A 4 -13.80 9.88 -10.42
C GLU A 4 -13.49 9.10 -9.14
N ILE A 5 -12.72 9.71 -8.23
CA ILE A 5 -12.59 9.27 -6.84
C ILE A 5 -13.72 9.90 -6.02
N LYS A 6 -14.58 9.07 -5.44
CA LYS A 6 -15.64 9.53 -4.54
C LYS A 6 -15.10 9.80 -3.14
N TYR A 7 -14.29 8.87 -2.60
CA TYR A 7 -13.66 9.03 -1.28
C TYR A 7 -12.43 8.15 -1.11
N ILE A 8 -11.54 8.59 -0.24
CA ILE A 8 -10.39 7.84 0.26
C ILE A 8 -10.49 7.88 1.78
N SER A 9 -10.43 6.72 2.42
CA SER A 9 -10.49 6.59 3.88
C SER A 9 -9.36 5.71 4.39
N LEU A 10 -8.76 6.13 5.51
CA LEU A 10 -7.82 5.31 6.27
C LEU A 10 -8.61 4.26 7.05
N GLU A 11 -8.45 2.98 6.71
CA GLU A 11 -9.08 1.87 7.43
C GLU A 11 -8.21 1.38 8.58
N GLU A 12 -6.90 1.33 8.35
CA GLU A 12 -5.97 0.81 9.34
C GLU A 12 -4.63 1.53 9.23
N LEU A 13 -4.09 1.89 10.38
CA LEU A 13 -2.73 2.37 10.53
C LEU A 13 -2.07 1.55 11.63
N LYS A 14 -0.96 0.91 11.30
CA LYS A 14 -0.08 0.24 12.27
C LYS A 14 1.30 0.84 12.15
N PHE A 15 1.85 1.22 13.28
CA PHE A 15 3.22 1.70 13.37
C PHE A 15 3.87 1.05 14.57
N ASN A 16 5.00 0.40 14.31
CA ASN A 16 5.77 -0.26 15.34
C ASN A 16 7.27 0.01 15.11
N MET A 17 7.97 0.34 16.18
CA MET A 17 9.41 0.58 16.20
C MET A 17 9.98 0.01 17.51
N LEU A 18 9.82 -1.30 17.73
CA LEU A 18 10.21 -1.95 18.99
C LEU A 18 11.72 -1.92 19.22
N VAL A 19 12.50 -1.94 18.13
CA VAL A 19 13.95 -2.02 18.18
C VAL A 19 14.50 -0.94 17.28
N THR A 20 15.37 -0.06 17.79
CA THR A 20 16.06 0.90 16.94
C THR A 20 16.80 0.16 15.81
N PRO A 21 16.43 0.38 14.53
CA PRO A 21 17.10 -0.27 13.42
C PRO A 21 18.60 0.01 13.47
N ARG A 22 19.42 -0.99 13.14
CA ARG A 22 20.87 -0.79 13.02
C ARG A 22 21.22 -0.56 11.56
N PRO A 23 22.06 0.45 11.27
CA PRO A 23 22.55 0.62 9.92
C PRO A 23 23.54 -0.50 9.55
N ASP A 24 23.71 -0.73 8.26
CA ASP A 24 24.72 -1.63 7.71
C ASP A 24 26.13 -1.00 7.74
N GLU A 25 27.11 -1.71 7.17
CA GLU A 25 28.51 -1.27 7.10
C GLU A 25 28.71 0.06 6.36
N ASN A 26 27.73 0.49 5.54
CA ASN A 26 27.73 1.75 4.79
C ASN A 26 26.92 2.86 5.47
N ASN A 27 26.55 2.69 6.74
CA ASN A 27 25.64 3.57 7.46
C ASN A 27 24.23 3.68 6.84
N GLN A 28 23.76 2.64 6.13
CA GLN A 28 22.44 2.62 5.50
C GLN A 28 21.48 1.71 6.28
N PHE A 29 20.24 2.15 6.46
CA PHE A 29 19.19 1.30 7.00
C PHE A 29 18.62 0.43 5.89
N ARG A 30 18.50 -0.88 6.14
CA ARG A 30 17.76 -1.78 5.25
C ARG A 30 16.29 -1.41 5.29
N MET A 31 15.66 -1.27 4.13
CA MET A 31 14.26 -0.91 4.02
C MET A 31 13.63 -1.69 2.87
N SER A 32 12.44 -2.21 3.10
CA SER A 32 11.63 -2.79 2.04
C SER A 32 10.23 -2.18 2.06
N VAL A 33 9.73 -1.88 0.87
CA VAL A 33 8.35 -1.40 0.68
C VAL A 33 7.60 -2.51 -0.02
N HIS A 34 6.39 -2.76 0.46
CA HIS A 34 5.52 -3.76 -0.12
C HIS A 34 4.14 -3.15 -0.30
N THR A 35 3.51 -3.47 -1.42
CA THR A 35 2.16 -3.00 -1.71
C THR A 35 1.28 -4.18 -2.04
N TYR A 36 0.05 -4.14 -1.56
CA TYR A 36 -0.95 -5.15 -1.85
C TYR A 36 -2.29 -4.49 -2.17
N GLY A 37 -2.95 -4.99 -3.19
CA GLY A 37 -4.26 -4.54 -3.61
C GLY A 37 -5.32 -5.58 -3.32
N LYS A 38 -6.43 -5.24 -2.64
CA LYS A 38 -7.45 -6.22 -2.25
C LYS A 38 -8.89 -5.76 -2.46
N GLY A 39 -9.69 -6.71 -2.90
CA GLY A 39 -11.12 -6.75 -2.57
C GLY A 39 -11.92 -5.76 -3.37
N LEU A 40 -11.71 -5.76 -4.69
CA LEU A 40 -12.55 -5.02 -5.62
C LEU A 40 -14.00 -5.47 -5.46
N LYS A 41 -14.87 -4.53 -5.12
CA LYS A 41 -16.30 -4.77 -4.92
C LYS A 41 -17.11 -3.73 -5.67
N LYS A 42 -18.16 -4.18 -6.35
CA LYS A 42 -19.17 -3.32 -6.95
C LYS A 42 -20.26 -3.00 -5.92
N PHE A 43 -20.64 -1.73 -5.88
CA PHE A 43 -21.85 -1.21 -5.26
C PHE A 43 -22.70 -0.57 -6.38
N ASP A 44 -23.95 -0.21 -6.06
CA ASP A 44 -24.92 0.26 -7.06
C ASP A 44 -24.34 1.30 -8.03
N ASP A 45 -23.62 2.31 -7.50
CA ASP A 45 -23.10 3.44 -8.30
C ASP A 45 -21.58 3.64 -8.21
N PHE A 46 -20.83 2.71 -7.60
CA PHE A 46 -19.39 2.86 -7.40
C PHE A 46 -18.69 1.54 -7.08
N TYR A 47 -17.36 1.58 -7.12
CA TYR A 47 -16.48 0.48 -6.79
C TYR A 47 -15.69 0.80 -5.54
N GLN A 48 -15.35 -0.22 -4.76
CA GLN A 48 -14.43 -0.10 -3.64
C GLN A 48 -13.23 -1.00 -3.83
N PHE A 49 -12.07 -0.51 -3.41
CA PHE A 49 -10.83 -1.26 -3.42
C PHE A 49 -9.96 -0.86 -2.21
N ASN A 50 -9.16 -1.78 -1.68
CA ASN A 50 -8.22 -1.48 -0.61
C ASN A 50 -6.79 -1.52 -1.14
N ILE A 51 -6.03 -0.48 -0.84
CA ILE A 51 -4.60 -0.41 -1.06
C ILE A 51 -3.90 -0.51 0.29
N LEU A 52 -3.10 -1.55 0.44
CA LEU A 52 -2.24 -1.77 1.59
C LEU A 52 -0.81 -1.46 1.20
N ILE A 53 -0.14 -0.65 2.02
CA ILE A 53 1.27 -0.29 1.85
C ILE A 53 1.96 -0.54 3.17
N ALA A 54 3.03 -1.33 3.15
CA ALA A 54 3.88 -1.58 4.30
C ALA A 54 5.32 -1.17 4.00
N LEU A 55 5.93 -0.48 4.95
CA LEU A 55 7.35 -0.20 5.00
C LEU A 55 7.94 -0.97 6.17
N ILE A 56 8.93 -1.81 5.90
CA ILE A 56 9.63 -2.61 6.91
C ILE A 56 11.07 -2.10 7.01
N ILE A 57 11.55 -1.87 8.23
CA ILE A 57 12.80 -1.14 8.49
C ILE A 57 13.76 -1.99 9.32
N GLY A 58 14.97 -2.20 8.82
CA GLY A 58 16.03 -2.96 9.50
C GLY A 58 15.88 -4.48 9.41
N GLU A 59 14.95 -4.98 8.60
CA GLU A 59 14.72 -6.41 8.39
C GLU A 59 14.59 -6.73 6.89
N ASP A 60 15.21 -7.83 6.45
CA ASP A 60 15.05 -8.40 5.11
C ASP A 60 13.85 -9.34 5.12
N SER A 61 12.68 -8.79 4.86
CA SER A 61 11.44 -9.54 4.78
C SER A 61 10.86 -9.39 3.38
N VAL A 62 10.88 -10.48 2.61
CA VAL A 62 10.06 -10.61 1.41
C VAL A 62 8.67 -11.06 1.86
N VAL A 63 7.66 -10.24 1.61
CA VAL A 63 6.29 -10.53 2.00
C VAL A 63 5.51 -10.97 0.78
N GLU A 64 5.62 -12.26 0.45
CA GLU A 64 4.79 -12.93 -0.55
C GLU A 64 3.60 -13.64 0.10
N GLY A 65 2.50 -13.76 -0.65
CA GLY A 65 1.30 -14.48 -0.23
C GLY A 65 0.02 -13.65 -0.34
N SER A 66 -1.06 -14.21 0.19
CA SER A 66 -2.36 -13.55 0.29
C SER A 66 -2.31 -12.31 1.17
N ALA A 67 -3.29 -11.40 1.03
CA ALA A 67 -3.42 -10.22 1.90
C ALA A 67 -3.37 -10.53 3.41
N LYS A 68 -3.89 -11.69 3.81
CA LYS A 68 -3.92 -12.10 5.22
C LYS A 68 -2.51 -12.44 5.68
N GLU A 69 -1.80 -13.26 4.91
CA GLU A 69 -0.40 -13.61 5.18
C GLU A 69 0.50 -12.38 5.14
N PHE A 70 0.22 -11.44 4.23
CA PHE A 70 0.87 -10.14 4.17
C PHE A 70 0.74 -9.38 5.50
N MET A 71 -0.49 -9.21 5.98
CA MET A 71 -0.76 -8.50 7.24
C MET A 71 -0.15 -9.20 8.45
N GLU A 72 -0.21 -10.54 8.49
CA GLU A 72 0.36 -11.35 9.58
C GLU A 72 1.89 -11.23 9.61
N LYS A 73 2.55 -11.37 8.44
CA LYS A 73 4.00 -11.23 8.32
C LYS A 73 4.46 -9.84 8.70
N VAL A 74 3.83 -8.77 8.18
CA VAL A 74 4.18 -7.40 8.56
C VAL A 74 4.00 -7.19 10.06
N GLY A 75 2.87 -7.64 10.63
CA GLY A 75 2.59 -7.54 12.06
C GLY A 75 3.58 -8.29 12.96
N SER A 76 4.33 -9.27 12.43
CA SER A 76 5.37 -10.01 13.14
C SER A 76 6.76 -9.34 13.12
N THR A 77 6.96 -8.31 12.29
CA THR A 77 8.23 -7.57 12.23
C THR A 77 8.37 -6.61 13.41
N ASN A 78 9.60 -6.36 13.86
CA ASN A 78 9.84 -5.46 14.99
C ASN A 78 9.59 -4.00 14.62
N ASN A 79 9.80 -3.66 13.35
CA ASN A 79 9.85 -2.29 12.85
C ASN A 79 9.10 -2.17 11.53
N HIS A 80 7.88 -1.65 11.59
CA HIS A 80 7.06 -1.44 10.40
C HIS A 80 6.17 -0.21 10.50
N PHE A 81 5.83 0.30 9.32
CA PHE A 81 4.76 1.27 9.12
C PHE A 81 3.82 0.70 8.06
N LEU A 82 2.59 0.40 8.45
CA LEU A 82 1.57 -0.18 7.58
C LEU A 82 0.36 0.73 7.53
N VAL A 83 -0.13 0.95 6.32
CA VAL A 83 -1.32 1.74 6.01
C VAL A 83 -2.23 0.91 5.13
N ASN A 84 -3.51 0.84 5.49
CA ASN A 84 -4.58 0.32 4.65
C ASN A 84 -5.53 1.46 4.31
N GLN A 85 -5.60 1.82 3.02
CA GLN A 85 -6.51 2.82 2.50
C GLN A 85 -7.61 2.16 1.69
N LYS A 86 -8.85 2.44 2.06
CA LYS A 86 -10.01 2.10 1.24
C LYS A 86 -10.30 3.26 0.30
N ILE A 87 -10.40 2.95 -0.98
CA ILE A 87 -10.68 3.90 -2.05
C ILE A 87 -12.01 3.52 -2.65
N SER A 88 -12.82 4.54 -2.92
CA SER A 88 -14.08 4.36 -3.63
C SER A 88 -14.16 5.28 -4.82
N PHE A 89 -14.54 4.71 -5.94
CA PHE A 89 -14.35 5.34 -7.24
C PHE A 89 -15.37 4.88 -8.27
N THR A 90 -15.39 5.56 -9.40
CA THR A 90 -16.15 5.16 -10.59
C THR A 90 -15.21 5.03 -11.77
N VAL A 91 -15.60 4.21 -12.73
CA VAL A 91 -14.89 4.04 -14.01
C VAL A 91 -15.69 4.67 -15.13
N GLU A 92 -15.01 5.01 -16.22
CA GLU A 92 -15.65 5.58 -17.42
C GLU A 92 -16.51 4.54 -18.13
N ASN A 93 -16.01 3.30 -18.19
CA ASN A 93 -16.68 2.17 -18.80
C ASN A 93 -16.57 0.93 -17.89
N GLU A 94 -17.70 0.32 -17.54
CA GLU A 94 -17.72 -0.85 -16.65
C GLU A 94 -17.01 -2.06 -17.25
N THR A 95 -16.93 -2.16 -18.58
CA THR A 95 -16.22 -3.28 -19.22
C THR A 95 -14.72 -3.26 -18.94
N ASP A 96 -14.16 -2.13 -18.51
CA ASP A 96 -12.72 -1.97 -18.26
C ASP A 96 -12.26 -2.70 -16.99
N ILE A 97 -13.22 -3.13 -16.15
CA ILE A 97 -12.97 -3.82 -14.87
C ILE A 97 -13.68 -5.17 -14.81
N LEU A 98 -14.08 -5.71 -15.96
CA LEU A 98 -14.68 -7.03 -16.08
C LEU A 98 -13.76 -7.91 -16.91
N ASN A 99 -13.51 -9.15 -16.47
CA ASN A 99 -12.88 -10.14 -17.34
C ASN A 99 -13.87 -10.67 -18.39
N GLY A 100 -13.39 -11.52 -19.29
CA GLY A 100 -14.24 -12.15 -20.33
C GLY A 100 -15.38 -13.02 -19.79
N GLU A 101 -15.39 -13.32 -18.49
CA GLU A 101 -16.41 -14.10 -17.77
C GLU A 101 -17.38 -13.19 -17.00
N GLY A 102 -17.18 -11.86 -17.03
CA GLY A 102 -18.00 -10.88 -16.33
C GLY A 102 -17.68 -10.73 -14.85
N GLU A 103 -16.53 -11.24 -14.39
CA GLU A 103 -16.06 -11.06 -13.02
C GLU A 103 -15.24 -9.78 -12.88
N LEU A 104 -15.33 -9.14 -11.70
CA LEU A 104 -14.59 -7.93 -11.42
C LEU A 104 -13.08 -8.20 -11.36
N VAL A 105 -12.33 -7.56 -12.24
CA VAL A 105 -10.87 -7.61 -12.27
C VAL A 105 -10.31 -6.21 -12.22
N LEU A 106 -9.35 -6.01 -11.31
CA LEU A 106 -8.60 -4.76 -11.27
C LEU A 106 -7.44 -4.86 -12.27
N THR A 107 -7.53 -4.10 -13.35
CA THR A 107 -6.45 -4.04 -14.34
C THR A 107 -5.21 -3.36 -13.76
N ASP A 108 -4.04 -3.66 -14.33
CA ASP A 108 -2.78 -2.99 -13.98
C ASP A 108 -2.86 -1.47 -14.15
N GLU A 109 -3.56 -1.01 -15.20
CA GLU A 109 -3.72 0.42 -15.48
C GLU A 109 -4.53 1.12 -14.38
N LEU A 110 -5.71 0.59 -14.03
CA LEU A 110 -6.52 1.13 -12.94
C LEU A 110 -5.80 1.03 -11.59
N ARG A 111 -5.12 -0.09 -11.33
CA ARG A 111 -4.31 -0.27 -10.13
C ARG A 111 -3.28 0.85 -10.00
N ASN A 112 -2.54 1.13 -11.08
CA ASN A 112 -1.53 2.18 -11.10
C ASN A 112 -2.14 3.58 -10.90
N GLU A 113 -3.28 3.88 -11.53
CA GLU A 113 -4.00 5.15 -11.32
C GLU A 113 -4.40 5.32 -9.84
N LEU A 114 -4.92 4.26 -9.20
CA LEU A 114 -5.29 4.30 -7.78
C LEU A 114 -4.07 4.46 -6.86
N PHE A 115 -2.94 3.81 -7.17
CA PHE A 115 -1.70 4.00 -6.41
C PHE A 115 -1.12 5.41 -6.55
N GLU A 116 -1.17 6.02 -7.74
CA GLU A 116 -0.75 7.41 -7.95
C GLU A 116 -1.54 8.38 -7.08
N ILE A 117 -2.83 8.09 -6.87
CA ILE A 117 -3.72 8.90 -6.04
C ILE A 117 -3.44 8.70 -4.55
N VAL A 118 -3.16 7.46 -4.11
CA VAL A 118 -2.92 7.12 -2.70
C VAL A 118 -1.54 7.50 -2.20
N GLU A 119 -0.52 7.44 -3.05
CA GLU A 119 0.89 7.66 -2.67
C GLU A 119 1.12 8.97 -1.89
N PRO A 120 0.56 10.13 -2.28
CA PRO A 120 0.72 11.37 -1.52
C PRO A 120 0.17 11.29 -0.08
N TYR A 121 -0.99 10.64 0.11
CA TYR A 121 -1.58 10.47 1.44
C TYR A 121 -0.73 9.55 2.32
N PHE A 122 -0.23 8.45 1.75
CA PHE A 122 0.69 7.56 2.44
C PHE A 122 1.97 8.29 2.88
N ARG A 123 2.56 9.09 1.98
CA ARG A 123 3.78 9.86 2.26
C ARG A 123 3.56 10.89 3.37
N GLU A 124 2.45 11.62 3.32
CA GLU A 124 2.10 12.60 4.35
C GLU A 124 1.92 11.91 5.71
N LEU A 125 1.15 10.82 5.77
CA LEU A 125 0.97 10.04 7.00
C LEU A 125 2.30 9.53 7.56
N MET A 126 3.17 9.00 6.69
CA MET A 126 4.51 8.56 7.06
C MET A 126 5.33 9.72 7.64
N GLN A 127 5.42 10.85 6.93
CA GLN A 127 6.14 12.03 7.42
C GLN A 127 5.59 12.51 8.76
N ASN A 128 4.26 12.54 8.92
CA ASN A 128 3.59 12.96 10.13
C ASN A 128 3.97 12.07 11.33
N ILE A 129 3.90 10.75 11.15
CA ILE A 129 4.21 9.78 12.21
C ILE A 129 5.70 9.80 12.53
N PHE A 130 6.58 9.70 11.53
CA PHE A 130 8.03 9.68 11.77
C PHE A 130 8.57 11.00 12.32
N SER A 131 7.96 12.15 12.00
CA SER A 131 8.37 13.45 12.59
C SER A 131 8.23 13.52 14.12
N ARG A 132 7.43 12.62 14.70
CA ARG A 132 7.19 12.51 16.15
C ARG A 132 7.97 11.35 16.79
N ASN A 133 8.84 10.69 16.03
CA ASN A 133 9.66 9.58 16.49
C ASN A 133 11.14 9.95 16.44
N GLU A 134 11.96 9.21 17.19
CA GLU A 134 13.42 9.41 17.20
C GLU A 134 14.09 8.92 15.91
N PHE A 135 13.44 7.99 15.20
CA PHE A 135 13.94 7.48 13.94
C PHE A 135 13.58 8.44 12.79
N PRO A 136 14.55 8.83 11.94
CA PRO A 136 14.28 9.76 10.84
C PRO A 136 13.28 9.16 9.86
N THR A 137 12.53 10.03 9.17
CA THR A 137 11.60 9.58 8.13
C THR A 137 12.36 8.84 7.03
N PRO A 138 12.02 7.57 6.76
CA PRO A 138 12.62 6.80 5.68
C PRO A 138 12.48 7.49 4.32
N PRO A 139 13.58 7.63 3.53
CA PRO A 139 13.46 8.13 2.18
C PRO A 139 12.76 7.09 1.29
N LEU A 140 11.72 7.53 0.58
CA LEU A 140 10.97 6.68 -0.35
C LEU A 140 11.03 7.26 -1.78
N PRO A 141 11.46 6.50 -2.79
CA PRO A 141 11.50 6.96 -4.17
C PRO A 141 10.08 7.22 -4.69
N LEU A 142 9.88 8.24 -5.53
CA LEU A 142 8.60 8.52 -6.18
C LEU A 142 8.12 7.27 -6.92
N ARG A 143 6.82 6.95 -6.83
CA ARG A 143 6.23 5.75 -7.46
C ARG A 143 6.92 4.45 -7.02
N PHE A 144 7.28 4.34 -5.74
CA PHE A 144 7.94 3.15 -5.19
C PHE A 144 7.18 1.85 -5.50
N TRP A 145 5.85 1.93 -5.56
CA TRP A 145 4.94 0.80 -5.83
C TRP A 145 5.11 0.20 -7.24
N ARG A 146 5.75 0.91 -8.18
CA ARG A 146 6.13 0.36 -9.49
C ARG A 146 7.27 -0.66 -9.42
N TYR A 147 8.01 -0.66 -8.32
CA TYR A 147 9.18 -1.50 -8.11
C TYR A 147 8.94 -2.59 -7.06
N THR A 148 7.72 -2.66 -6.52
CA THR A 148 7.33 -3.65 -5.52
C THR A 148 6.57 -4.79 -6.19
N ASN A 149 7.07 -6.02 -6.05
CA ASN A 149 6.35 -7.21 -6.46
C ASN A 149 5.20 -7.46 -5.47
N GLY A 150 4.00 -6.99 -5.79
CA GLY A 150 2.77 -7.42 -5.14
C GLY A 150 2.07 -8.43 -6.06
N ALA A 151 2.11 -9.70 -5.68
CA ALA A 151 1.38 -10.78 -6.36
C ALA A 151 -0.13 -10.48 -6.40
N GLU A 152 -0.74 -10.75 -7.55
CA GLU A 152 -2.21 -10.81 -7.73
C GLU A 152 -2.85 -11.88 -6.83
#